data_AF-A0A955VI53-F1
#
_entry.id   AF-A0A955VI53-F1
#
_cell.length_a   1.000
_cell.length_b   1.000
_cell.length_c   1.000
_cell.angle_alpha   90.00
_cell.angle_beta   90.00
_cell.angle_gamma   90.00
#
_symmetry.space_group_name_H-M   'P 1'
#
loop_
_entity.id
_entity.type
_entity.pdbx_description
1 polymer ?
#
loop_
_entity_poly.entity_id
_entity_poly.type
_entity_poly.pdbx_seq_one_letter_code
_entity_poly.pdbx_strand_id
1 'polypeptide(L)'
;MKTLNLPTPTRWLLILALLLGLSAGCNGGGSHSNATTDASDDTTALEPDSGSPDSADTTIADSADALGTSTEGDATDMTDQNVEYDLGDPVTPQVGRNDHTLLLEGQSRDFIVYLSSKAQTNGNAPVVFMFHGSSQDGQTFYDESHWRETADREGLIVVFPTALIYCYYEDDNNNGVFGDPGERRLGTKWNHGKLGNPAVMPLCNESQLATLTPGNRAKADHPVVDDVAFSRAMIAFLDANYSIDAKRVYATGFSNGAGFTARLALEASDVFAATHSQAGNLALPPHPTSRPTSRILSVGEKDDRFVEPLGVSALPLEESLLTDLPWFQIPIGAELTMLQLSDSYVYDERFIGGKKVIRYTFSTSTVGASNQFMFIVIEGLYHQYPNGTNHPVVAADYLWEFFKPYSLP
;
A
#
# COMPACT_ATOMS: atom_id res chain seq x y z
N MET A 1 9.88 7.74 -28.37
CA MET A 1 10.36 7.32 -27.04
C MET A 1 11.12 8.51 -26.45
N LYS A 2 10.76 8.93 -25.23
CA LYS A 2 11.33 10.09 -24.51
C LYS A 2 12.07 9.60 -23.27
N THR A 3 12.84 10.46 -22.61
CA THR A 3 13.66 10.12 -21.44
C THR A 3 13.32 11.06 -20.28
N LEU A 4 13.04 10.50 -19.09
CA LEU A 4 12.60 11.27 -17.92
C LEU A 4 13.74 12.04 -17.22
N ASN A 5 15.02 11.76 -17.53
CA ASN A 5 16.20 12.39 -16.94
C ASN A 5 16.18 12.32 -15.41
N LEU A 6 16.09 11.10 -14.87
CA LEU A 6 16.08 10.89 -13.43
C LEU A 6 17.38 11.39 -12.76
N PRO A 7 17.32 11.96 -11.55
CA PRO A 7 18.51 12.35 -10.80
C PRO A 7 19.42 11.12 -10.55
N THR A 8 20.74 11.32 -10.50
CA THR A 8 21.71 10.24 -10.26
C THR A 8 21.61 9.65 -8.84
N PRO A 9 21.89 8.35 -8.61
CA PRO A 9 21.74 7.64 -7.31
C PRO A 9 22.26 8.40 -6.07
N THR A 10 23.37 9.12 -6.18
CA THR A 10 23.92 9.94 -5.08
C THR A 10 23.06 11.13 -4.67
N ARG A 11 22.21 11.65 -5.57
CA ARG A 11 21.20 12.67 -5.24
C ARG A 11 19.97 12.08 -4.55
N TRP A 12 19.74 10.76 -4.64
CA TRP A 12 18.58 10.11 -4.01
C TRP A 12 18.67 10.05 -2.49
N LEU A 13 19.84 9.76 -1.91
CA LEU A 13 20.05 9.77 -0.46
C LEU A 13 19.85 11.18 0.14
N LEU A 14 20.27 12.22 -0.60
CA LEU A 14 20.06 13.61 -0.21
C LEU A 14 18.60 14.03 -0.35
N ILE A 15 17.89 13.61 -1.40
CA ILE A 15 16.47 13.94 -1.62
C ILE A 15 15.56 13.18 -0.65
N LEU A 16 15.88 11.93 -0.28
CA LEU A 16 15.15 11.18 0.75
C LEU A 16 15.28 11.87 2.12
N ALA A 17 16.48 12.35 2.47
CA ALA A 17 16.74 13.11 3.69
C ALA A 17 16.11 14.51 3.67
N LEU A 18 16.04 15.15 2.49
CA LEU A 18 15.37 16.44 2.31
C LEU A 18 13.85 16.32 2.32
N LEU A 19 13.25 15.21 1.88
CA LEU A 19 11.79 15.00 1.94
C LEU A 19 11.31 14.52 3.31
N LEU A 20 12.16 13.83 4.06
CA LEU A 20 11.93 13.58 5.49
C LEU A 20 12.25 14.79 6.39
N GLY A 21 12.83 15.87 5.83
CA GLY A 21 13.36 17.01 6.59
C GLY A 21 13.06 18.42 6.06
N LEU A 22 12.31 18.59 4.97
CA LEU A 22 11.88 19.89 4.45
C LEU A 22 10.35 20.00 4.41
N SER A 23 9.77 20.20 5.58
CA SER A 23 8.60 21.07 5.77
C SER A 23 8.96 22.26 6.68
N ALA A 24 10.23 22.67 6.69
CA ALA A 24 10.66 23.84 7.43
C ALA A 24 10.40 25.14 6.63
N GLY A 25 9.25 25.76 6.92
CA GLY A 25 9.13 27.21 6.94
C GLY A 25 8.24 27.84 5.88
N CYS A 26 7.00 28.15 6.27
CA CYS A 26 6.44 29.46 5.97
C CYS A 26 5.43 29.88 7.05
N ASN A 27 5.93 30.69 7.99
CA ASN A 27 5.14 31.41 8.97
C ASN A 27 4.41 32.57 8.27
N GLY A 28 3.09 32.65 8.42
CA GLY A 28 2.28 33.68 7.77
C GLY A 28 0.91 33.78 8.42
N GLY A 29 0.88 34.44 9.59
CA GLY A 29 -0.36 34.75 10.30
C GLY A 29 -1.32 35.59 9.46
N GLY A 30 -2.60 35.22 9.53
CA GLY A 30 -3.70 35.95 8.90
C GLY A 30 -5.01 35.55 9.56
N SER A 31 -5.33 36.23 10.66
CA SER A 31 -6.62 36.16 11.34
C SER A 31 -7.76 36.51 10.39
N HIS A 32 -8.80 35.68 10.30
CA HIS A 32 -10.15 36.17 10.01
C HIS A 32 -11.21 35.42 10.82
N SER A 33 -12.00 36.25 11.50
CA SER A 33 -13.08 35.96 12.43
C SER A 33 -14.43 35.79 11.72
N ASN A 34 -15.26 34.97 12.37
CA ASN A 34 -16.69 35.13 12.63
C ASN A 34 -17.78 34.48 11.73
N ALA A 35 -18.60 33.76 12.51
CA ALA A 35 -20.07 33.61 12.51
C ALA A 35 -20.61 32.47 11.61
N THR A 36 -21.40 31.51 12.12
CA THR A 36 -22.71 31.71 12.79
C THR A 36 -23.24 30.44 13.47
N THR A 37 -23.84 30.65 14.66
CA THR A 37 -25.09 30.11 15.25
C THR A 37 -25.35 28.59 15.44
N ASP A 38 -25.20 28.16 16.70
CA ASP A 38 -26.25 27.86 17.72
C ASP A 38 -27.18 26.62 17.67
N ALA A 39 -27.46 26.15 18.90
CA ALA A 39 -28.35 25.11 19.43
C ALA A 39 -27.78 23.68 19.57
N SER A 40 -27.84 22.98 20.72
CA SER A 40 -28.17 23.28 22.12
C SER A 40 -28.02 21.98 22.94
N ASP A 41 -27.65 22.12 24.22
CA ASP A 41 -27.91 21.22 25.37
C ASP A 41 -27.20 19.85 25.47
N ASP A 42 -26.74 19.34 26.62
CA ASP A 42 -26.61 19.85 27.99
C ASP A 42 -25.77 18.80 28.77
N THR A 43 -25.04 19.27 29.78
CA THR A 43 -24.83 18.66 31.12
C THR A 43 -23.40 18.70 31.66
N THR A 44 -23.21 19.73 32.49
CA THR A 44 -22.60 19.73 33.83
C THR A 44 -21.07 19.64 33.96
N ALA A 45 -20.52 20.82 34.25
CA ALA A 45 -19.21 21.11 34.81
C ALA A 45 -19.06 20.63 36.27
N LEU A 46 -17.84 20.23 36.64
CA LEU A 46 -17.26 20.40 37.97
C LEU A 46 -15.73 20.60 37.84
N GLU A 47 -15.31 21.84 38.06
CA GLU A 47 -13.98 22.34 38.50
C GLU A 47 -14.32 23.31 39.67
N PRO A 48 -13.49 23.54 40.70
CA PRO A 48 -12.10 24.03 40.60
C PRO A 48 -11.16 23.32 41.61
N ASP A 49 -9.85 23.58 41.77
CA ASP A 49 -9.18 24.86 41.95
C ASP A 49 -7.63 24.70 41.94
N SER A 50 -7.03 25.86 41.70
CA SER A 50 -5.66 26.34 41.52
C SER A 50 -4.55 25.97 42.53
N GLY A 51 -3.31 26.02 42.02
CA GLY A 51 -2.08 26.15 42.81
C GLY A 51 -0.81 26.14 41.94
N SER A 52 -0.18 27.30 41.77
CA SER A 52 1.18 27.53 41.21
C SER A 52 1.99 28.32 42.28
N PRO A 53 3.30 28.65 42.16
CA PRO A 53 4.36 28.27 41.20
C PRO A 53 5.71 27.94 41.92
N ASP A 54 6.83 28.07 41.18
CA ASP A 54 8.27 28.15 41.58
C ASP A 54 9.05 26.82 41.65
N SER A 55 10.30 26.69 41.18
CA SER A 55 11.28 27.58 40.52
C SER A 55 12.52 26.76 40.14
N ALA A 56 13.34 27.25 39.19
CA ALA A 56 14.81 27.04 39.08
C ALA A 56 15.32 25.60 38.81
N ASP A 57 16.42 25.31 38.12
CA ASP A 57 17.47 26.06 37.42
C ASP A 57 18.35 25.02 36.67
N THR A 58 18.99 25.48 35.59
CA THR A 58 20.19 25.02 34.85
C THR A 58 20.78 23.59 35.05
N THR A 59 21.27 22.87 34.04
CA THR A 59 22.42 23.16 33.17
C THR A 59 22.61 22.02 32.16
N ILE A 60 23.18 22.37 31.01
CA ILE A 60 23.70 21.49 29.96
C ILE A 60 24.89 20.68 30.48
N ALA A 61 24.94 19.38 30.15
CA ALA A 61 26.17 18.60 30.14
C ALA A 61 26.19 17.62 28.97
N ASP A 62 27.21 17.80 28.12
CA ASP A 62 27.67 16.88 27.09
C ASP A 62 27.87 15.46 27.63
N SER A 63 27.46 14.47 26.84
CA SER A 63 28.19 13.20 26.76
C SER A 63 28.02 12.59 25.37
N ALA A 64 28.97 12.94 24.50
CA ALA A 64 29.42 12.05 23.45
C ALA A 64 30.10 10.85 24.14
N ASP A 65 29.46 9.68 24.08
CA ASP A 65 30.09 8.37 23.86
C ASP A 65 29.09 7.26 24.19
N ALA A 66 28.51 6.68 23.14
CA ALA A 66 28.11 5.27 23.13
C ALA A 66 28.04 4.80 21.67
N LEU A 67 29.22 4.68 21.04
CA LEU A 67 29.41 3.74 19.93
C LEU A 67 29.28 2.32 20.50
N GLY A 68 28.02 1.89 20.68
CA GLY A 68 27.65 0.52 20.97
C GLY A 68 27.55 -0.24 19.66
N THR A 69 28.56 -1.07 19.39
CA THR A 69 28.53 -2.10 18.35
C THR A 69 27.37 -3.06 18.63
N SER A 70 26.30 -3.00 17.85
CA SER A 70 25.32 -4.08 17.76
C SER A 70 25.16 -4.51 16.31
N THR A 71 25.89 -5.57 16.00
CA THR A 71 25.55 -6.66 15.07
C THR A 71 24.60 -6.33 13.93
N GLU A 72 25.15 -6.42 12.72
CA GLU A 72 24.46 -6.73 11.48
C GLU A 72 23.28 -7.68 11.75
N GLY A 73 22.06 -7.16 11.62
CA GLY A 73 20.86 -7.96 11.51
C GLY A 73 20.89 -8.60 10.14
N ASP A 74 21.21 -9.89 10.16
CA ASP A 74 21.15 -10.85 9.07
C ASP A 74 20.00 -10.56 8.11
N ALA A 75 20.34 -10.16 6.88
CA ALA A 75 19.42 -10.21 5.77
C ALA A 75 19.18 -11.68 5.46
N THR A 76 18.24 -12.30 6.18
CA THR A 76 17.81 -13.66 5.87
C THR A 76 17.36 -13.70 4.42
N ASP A 77 18.10 -14.47 3.65
CA ASP A 77 17.83 -14.94 2.31
C ASP A 77 16.36 -15.42 2.22
N MET A 78 15.46 -14.54 1.74
CA MET A 78 14.02 -14.80 1.56
C MET A 78 13.73 -15.69 0.33
N THR A 79 14.65 -16.61 0.00
CA THR A 79 14.50 -17.55 -1.12
C THR A 79 14.23 -18.98 -0.66
N ASP A 80 13.84 -19.20 0.60
CA ASP A 80 13.48 -20.56 1.03
C ASP A 80 12.17 -21.02 0.37
N GLN A 81 12.33 -21.65 -0.79
CA GLN A 81 11.28 -22.21 -1.64
C GLN A 81 10.56 -23.42 -1.01
N ASN A 82 10.84 -23.74 0.27
CA ASN A 82 10.31 -24.93 0.95
C ASN A 82 9.65 -24.64 2.31
N VAL A 83 9.06 -23.45 2.51
CA VAL A 83 8.22 -23.22 3.69
C VAL A 83 6.92 -24.02 3.54
N GLU A 84 6.80 -25.11 4.30
CA GLU A 84 5.56 -25.88 4.42
C GLU A 84 4.58 -25.11 5.31
N TYR A 85 3.49 -24.64 4.74
CA TYR A 85 2.41 -23.98 5.47
C TYR A 85 1.43 -25.03 6.02
N ASP A 86 0.98 -24.86 7.26
CA ASP A 86 -0.20 -25.59 7.74
C ASP A 86 -1.44 -24.99 7.07
N LEU A 87 -1.94 -25.69 6.05
CA LEU A 87 -3.10 -25.27 5.26
C LEU A 87 -4.43 -25.72 5.87
N GLY A 88 -4.40 -26.41 7.01
CA GLY A 88 -5.58 -27.04 7.62
C GLY A 88 -6.11 -28.22 6.80
N ASP A 89 -7.34 -28.63 7.12
CA ASP A 89 -8.01 -29.73 6.43
C ASP A 89 -8.40 -29.35 4.99
N PRO A 90 -8.35 -30.29 4.03
CA PRO A 90 -8.79 -30.05 2.67
C PRO A 90 -10.24 -29.54 2.61
N VAL A 91 -10.47 -28.53 1.77
CA VAL A 91 -11.80 -27.94 1.56
C VAL A 91 -12.33 -28.28 0.18
N THR A 92 -13.65 -28.30 0.02
CA THR A 92 -14.31 -28.41 -1.30
C THR A 92 -14.91 -27.05 -1.67
N PRO A 93 -14.28 -26.31 -2.59
CA PRO A 93 -14.78 -24.99 -3.00
C PRO A 93 -16.20 -25.03 -3.55
N GLN A 94 -16.95 -23.96 -3.29
CA GLN A 94 -18.26 -23.71 -3.86
C GLN A 94 -18.21 -22.52 -4.81
N VAL A 95 -19.02 -22.55 -5.86
CA VAL A 95 -19.21 -21.38 -6.73
C VAL A 95 -19.76 -20.22 -5.89
N GLY A 96 -19.18 -19.03 -6.07
CA GLY A 96 -19.46 -17.85 -5.27
C GLY A 96 -18.46 -17.66 -4.12
N ARG A 97 -18.95 -17.21 -2.97
CA ARG A 97 -18.15 -16.87 -1.79
C ARG A 97 -17.70 -18.11 -1.03
N ASN A 98 -16.43 -18.15 -0.65
CA ASN A 98 -15.86 -19.10 0.29
C ASN A 98 -15.00 -18.33 1.30
N ASP A 99 -15.30 -18.45 2.58
CA ASP A 99 -14.55 -17.80 3.66
C ASP A 99 -13.54 -18.78 4.25
N HIS A 100 -12.30 -18.34 4.43
CA HIS A 100 -11.20 -19.16 4.94
C HIS A 100 -10.38 -18.41 5.98
N THR A 101 -9.72 -19.20 6.84
CA THR A 101 -8.78 -18.70 7.85
C THR A 101 -7.56 -19.60 7.83
N LEU A 102 -6.36 -19.00 7.79
CA LEU A 102 -5.10 -19.69 8.03
C LEU A 102 -4.51 -19.27 9.37
N LEU A 103 -3.80 -20.17 10.05
CA LEU A 103 -3.01 -19.84 11.24
C LEU A 103 -1.55 -19.65 10.82
N LEU A 104 -1.04 -18.43 10.93
CA LEU A 104 0.34 -18.10 10.57
C LEU A 104 0.96 -17.21 11.65
N GLU A 105 2.16 -17.55 12.12
CA GLU A 105 2.87 -16.81 13.17
C GLU A 105 2.02 -16.64 14.46
N GLY A 106 1.17 -17.64 14.76
CA GLY A 106 0.25 -17.62 15.89
C GLY A 106 -0.95 -16.69 15.73
N GLN A 107 -1.16 -16.10 14.55
CA GLN A 107 -2.27 -15.21 14.23
C GLN A 107 -3.26 -15.88 13.26
N SER A 108 -4.55 -15.71 13.53
CA SER A 108 -5.61 -16.09 12.58
C SER A 108 -5.68 -15.06 11.45
N ARG A 109 -5.55 -15.53 10.21
CA ARG A 109 -5.49 -14.71 9.00
C ARG A 109 -6.68 -15.04 8.09
N ASP A 110 -7.64 -14.12 8.02
CA ASP A 110 -8.89 -14.31 7.29
C ASP A 110 -8.78 -13.81 5.85
N PHE A 111 -9.41 -14.55 4.93
CA PHE A 111 -9.54 -14.16 3.53
C PHE A 111 -10.78 -14.77 2.88
N ILE A 112 -11.33 -14.03 1.92
CA ILE A 112 -12.47 -14.47 1.13
C ILE A 112 -11.98 -14.91 -0.25
N VAL A 113 -12.41 -16.08 -0.73
CA VAL A 113 -12.18 -16.54 -2.10
C VAL A 113 -13.50 -16.52 -2.85
N TYR A 114 -13.55 -15.75 -3.94
CA TYR A 114 -14.65 -15.76 -4.89
C TYR A 114 -14.31 -16.66 -6.08
N LEU A 115 -15.08 -17.74 -6.23
CA LEU A 115 -14.93 -18.71 -7.32
C LEU A 115 -16.06 -18.51 -8.34
N SER A 116 -15.72 -18.00 -9.52
CA SER A 116 -16.72 -17.88 -10.60
C SER A 116 -17.16 -19.25 -11.14
N SER A 117 -18.39 -19.33 -11.65
CA SER A 117 -18.92 -20.55 -12.27
C SER A 117 -18.07 -21.01 -13.48
N LYS A 118 -17.54 -20.06 -14.25
CA LYS A 118 -16.64 -20.31 -15.38
C LYS A 118 -15.29 -20.85 -14.93
N ALA A 119 -14.69 -20.31 -13.86
CA ALA A 119 -13.44 -20.82 -13.30
C ALA A 119 -13.60 -22.28 -12.84
N GLN A 120 -14.70 -22.59 -12.13
CA GLN A 120 -14.99 -23.95 -11.68
C GLN A 120 -15.15 -24.94 -12.84
N THR A 121 -15.77 -24.50 -13.94
CA THR A 121 -16.03 -25.37 -15.11
C THR A 121 -14.79 -25.58 -15.97
N ASN A 122 -14.00 -24.53 -16.19
CA ASN A 122 -12.83 -24.58 -17.06
C ASN A 122 -11.65 -25.31 -16.39
N GLY A 123 -11.52 -25.19 -15.07
CA GLY A 123 -10.30 -25.53 -14.36
C GLY A 123 -9.14 -24.62 -14.75
N ASN A 124 -8.01 -24.74 -14.05
CA ASN A 124 -6.79 -23.96 -14.31
C ASN A 124 -7.08 -22.44 -14.43
N ALA A 125 -7.79 -21.91 -13.44
CA ALA A 125 -8.28 -20.53 -13.44
C ALA A 125 -7.20 -19.53 -12.98
N PRO A 126 -7.05 -18.37 -13.65
CA PRO A 126 -6.22 -17.29 -13.15
C PRO A 126 -6.72 -16.77 -11.79
N VAL A 127 -5.81 -16.28 -10.97
CA VAL A 127 -6.09 -15.77 -9.63
C VAL A 127 -5.73 -14.29 -9.55
N VAL A 128 -6.62 -13.46 -8.99
CA VAL A 128 -6.35 -12.06 -8.67
C VAL A 128 -6.50 -11.84 -7.17
N PHE A 129 -5.47 -11.31 -6.52
CA PHE A 129 -5.53 -10.87 -5.13
C PHE A 129 -5.86 -9.37 -5.07
N MET A 130 -6.85 -8.98 -4.27
CA MET A 130 -7.26 -7.59 -4.05
C MET A 130 -7.01 -7.17 -2.60
N PHE A 131 -5.93 -6.41 -2.38
CA PHE A 131 -5.51 -5.94 -1.07
C PHE A 131 -6.12 -4.58 -0.71
N HIS A 132 -6.86 -4.52 0.40
CA HIS A 132 -7.54 -3.31 0.87
C HIS A 132 -6.57 -2.25 1.43
N GLY A 133 -7.03 -1.00 1.59
CA GLY A 133 -6.29 0.08 2.22
C GLY A 133 -6.30 0.03 3.76
N SER A 134 -5.67 0.99 4.42
CA SER A 134 -5.65 1.05 5.90
C SER A 134 -7.04 1.18 6.49
N SER A 135 -7.30 0.48 7.60
CA SER A 135 -8.57 0.49 8.32
C SER A 135 -9.80 0.03 7.50
N GLN A 136 -9.57 -0.72 6.42
CA GLN A 136 -10.58 -1.41 5.62
C GLN A 136 -10.40 -2.94 5.79
N ASP A 137 -11.14 -3.77 5.06
CA ASP A 137 -11.00 -5.22 5.14
C ASP A 137 -11.30 -5.92 3.81
N GLY A 138 -11.09 -7.24 3.77
CA GLY A 138 -11.41 -8.06 2.62
C GLY A 138 -12.91 -8.02 2.26
N GLN A 139 -13.79 -7.87 3.25
CA GLN A 139 -15.25 -7.75 3.02
C GLN A 139 -15.57 -6.50 2.19
N THR A 140 -15.02 -5.35 2.58
CA THR A 140 -15.20 -4.07 1.89
C THR A 140 -14.84 -4.21 0.41
N PHE A 141 -13.69 -4.82 0.10
CA PHE A 141 -13.24 -4.97 -1.28
C PHE A 141 -13.92 -6.12 -2.03
N TYR A 142 -14.40 -7.15 -1.32
CA TYR A 142 -15.27 -8.17 -1.90
C TYR A 142 -16.57 -7.53 -2.42
N ASP A 143 -17.13 -6.57 -1.69
CA ASP A 143 -18.37 -5.90 -2.08
C ASP A 143 -18.14 -4.84 -3.16
N GLU A 144 -17.11 -4.00 -3.00
CA GLU A 144 -17.01 -2.73 -3.74
C GLU A 144 -16.00 -2.73 -4.89
N SER A 145 -15.05 -3.66 -4.97
CA SER A 145 -13.94 -3.55 -5.95
C SER A 145 -14.31 -3.86 -7.39
N HIS A 146 -15.49 -4.45 -7.63
CA HIS A 146 -15.96 -4.96 -8.92
C HIS A 146 -15.15 -6.14 -9.51
N TRP A 147 -14.29 -6.77 -8.71
CA TRP A 147 -13.55 -7.95 -9.16
C TRP A 147 -14.40 -9.22 -9.26
N ARG A 148 -15.50 -9.36 -8.51
CA ARG A 148 -16.41 -10.51 -8.62
C ARG A 148 -17.10 -10.53 -9.99
N GLU A 149 -17.57 -9.37 -10.41
CA GLU A 149 -18.24 -9.15 -11.69
C GLU A 149 -17.26 -9.41 -12.85
N THR A 150 -16.01 -8.97 -12.70
CA THR A 150 -14.93 -9.31 -13.64
C THR A 150 -14.65 -10.82 -13.65
N ALA A 151 -14.61 -11.46 -12.48
CA ALA A 151 -14.39 -12.90 -12.37
C ALA A 151 -15.49 -13.73 -13.06
N ASP A 152 -16.76 -13.35 -12.91
CA ASP A 152 -17.87 -14.01 -13.60
C ASP A 152 -17.79 -13.85 -15.12
N ARG A 153 -17.37 -12.68 -15.59
CA ARG A 153 -17.22 -12.41 -17.01
C ARG A 153 -16.04 -13.19 -17.62
N GLU A 154 -14.92 -13.26 -16.91
CA GLU A 154 -13.63 -13.70 -17.45
C GLU A 154 -13.22 -15.12 -17.01
N GLY A 155 -13.91 -15.71 -16.04
CA GLY A 155 -13.58 -17.03 -15.49
C GLY A 155 -12.38 -17.03 -14.56
N LEU A 156 -12.40 -16.12 -13.58
CA LEU A 156 -11.32 -15.94 -12.60
C LEU A 156 -11.69 -16.51 -11.23
N ILE A 157 -10.66 -16.70 -10.42
CA ILE A 157 -10.75 -16.76 -8.95
C ILE A 157 -10.22 -15.43 -8.41
N VAL A 158 -10.90 -14.86 -7.41
CA VAL A 158 -10.46 -13.61 -6.76
C VAL A 158 -10.35 -13.81 -5.27
N VAL A 159 -9.28 -13.30 -4.69
CA VAL A 159 -8.98 -13.38 -3.26
C VAL A 159 -9.05 -12.00 -2.63
N PHE A 160 -9.78 -11.87 -1.54
CA PHE A 160 -9.94 -10.65 -0.75
C PHE A 160 -9.45 -10.91 0.67
N PRO A 161 -8.15 -10.80 0.92
CA PRO A 161 -7.57 -11.04 2.24
C PRO A 161 -7.76 -9.84 3.17
N THR A 162 -7.80 -10.10 4.48
CA THR A 162 -7.88 -9.07 5.51
C THR A 162 -6.55 -8.98 6.27
N ALA A 163 -6.00 -7.76 6.37
CA ALA A 163 -4.82 -7.48 7.17
C ALA A 163 -5.13 -7.55 8.68
N LEU A 164 -4.11 -7.81 9.49
CA LEU A 164 -4.25 -7.76 10.94
C LEU A 164 -4.44 -6.32 11.44
N ILE A 165 -5.04 -6.20 12.62
CA ILE A 165 -5.26 -4.92 13.29
C ILE A 165 -4.01 -4.56 14.08
N TYR A 166 -3.55 -3.33 13.96
CA TYR A 166 -2.42 -2.81 14.71
C TYR A 166 -2.80 -1.54 15.46
N CYS A 167 -2.17 -1.33 16.61
CA CYS A 167 -2.06 -0.02 17.23
C CYS A 167 -0.72 0.59 16.79
N TYR A 168 -0.76 1.70 16.07
CA TYR A 168 0.43 2.32 15.47
C TYR A 168 0.26 3.85 15.38
N TYR A 169 1.35 4.56 15.08
CA TYR A 169 1.33 6.00 14.84
C TYR A 169 1.57 6.33 13.37
N GLU A 170 0.87 7.36 12.89
CA GLU A 170 1.17 8.03 11.62
C GLU A 170 1.54 9.49 11.93
N ASP A 171 2.66 9.95 11.37
CA ASP A 171 3.11 11.33 11.50
C ASP A 171 2.28 12.24 10.58
N ASP A 172 1.03 12.49 10.95
CA ASP A 172 0.08 13.24 10.12
C ASP A 172 0.50 14.69 9.90
N ASN A 173 1.18 15.28 10.89
CA ASN A 173 1.66 16.66 10.82
C ASN A 173 3.08 16.76 10.21
N ASN A 174 3.70 15.61 9.90
CA ASN A 174 4.99 15.46 9.26
C ASN A 174 6.12 16.21 9.99
N ASN A 175 6.09 16.18 11.33
CA ASN A 175 7.08 16.84 12.22
C ASN A 175 8.17 15.88 12.73
N GLY A 176 8.08 14.58 12.41
CA GLY A 176 9.01 13.54 12.82
C GLY A 176 8.89 13.09 14.29
N VAL A 177 7.85 13.52 15.00
CA VAL A 177 7.57 13.19 16.40
C VAL A 177 6.35 12.28 16.46
N PHE A 178 6.55 11.05 16.90
CA PHE A 178 5.47 10.10 17.10
C PHE A 178 5.06 10.07 18.57
N GLY A 179 3.79 10.33 18.86
CA GLY A 179 3.29 10.24 20.23
C GLY A 179 2.08 11.11 20.53
N ASP A 180 1.67 11.96 19.58
CA ASP A 180 0.48 12.77 19.76
C ASP A 180 -0.76 11.87 19.77
N PRO A 181 -1.69 12.03 20.74
CA PRO A 181 -2.89 11.17 20.81
C PRO A 181 -3.72 11.17 19.53
N GLY A 182 -3.67 12.27 18.75
CA GLY A 182 -4.34 12.42 17.46
C GLY A 182 -3.72 11.62 16.31
N GLU A 183 -2.48 11.16 16.47
CA GLU A 183 -1.72 10.39 15.47
C GLU A 183 -1.81 8.88 15.72
N ARG A 184 -2.32 8.48 16.89
CA ARG A 184 -2.51 7.08 17.24
C ARG A 184 -3.67 6.48 16.45
N ARG A 185 -3.40 5.41 15.73
CA ARG A 185 -4.35 4.63 14.94
C ARG A 185 -4.59 3.27 15.58
N LEU A 186 -5.81 2.77 15.40
CA LEU A 186 -6.17 1.38 15.65
C LEU A 186 -6.97 0.88 14.45
N GLY A 187 -6.39 -0.01 13.65
CA GLY A 187 -7.03 -0.48 12.44
C GLY A 187 -6.20 -1.48 11.68
N THR A 188 -6.79 -2.09 10.65
CA THR A 188 -6.12 -3.04 9.78
C THR A 188 -4.98 -2.37 9.01
N LYS A 189 -3.83 -3.05 8.90
CA LYS A 189 -2.66 -2.53 8.22
C LYS A 189 -1.81 -3.66 7.65
N TRP A 190 -1.49 -3.57 6.36
CA TRP A 190 -0.50 -4.44 5.73
C TRP A 190 0.91 -4.02 6.15
N ASN A 191 1.75 -5.00 6.44
CA ASN A 191 3.19 -4.87 6.54
C ASN A 191 3.79 -4.60 5.14
N HIS A 192 3.64 -3.36 4.69
CA HIS A 192 4.17 -2.86 3.42
C HIS A 192 5.63 -2.39 3.51
N GLY A 193 6.30 -2.57 4.66
CA GLY A 193 7.70 -2.21 4.88
C GLY A 193 7.95 -1.08 5.88
N LYS A 194 6.95 -0.25 6.20
CA LYS A 194 7.08 0.81 7.24
C LYS A 194 6.58 0.39 8.61
N LEU A 195 5.57 -0.47 8.67
CA LEU A 195 4.88 -0.82 9.91
C LEU A 195 5.85 -1.43 10.93
N GLY A 196 5.87 -0.87 12.13
CA GLY A 196 6.77 -1.28 13.21
C GLY A 196 8.16 -0.65 13.15
N ASN A 197 8.50 0.12 12.11
CA ASN A 197 9.73 0.90 12.08
C ASN A 197 9.62 2.08 13.06
N PRO A 198 10.49 2.18 14.09
CA PRO A 198 10.39 3.23 15.10
C PRO A 198 10.51 4.66 14.57
N ALA A 199 11.15 4.84 13.42
CA ALA A 199 11.40 6.16 12.81
C ALA A 199 10.33 6.57 11.79
N VAL A 200 9.41 5.67 11.42
CA VAL A 200 8.46 5.94 10.30
C VAL A 200 7.02 5.57 10.65
N MET A 201 6.79 4.46 11.33
CA MET A 201 5.46 3.99 11.71
C MET A 201 5.57 3.05 12.92
N PRO A 202 5.93 3.59 14.12
CA PRO A 202 6.08 2.78 15.31
C PRO A 202 4.76 2.14 15.75
N LEU A 203 4.85 0.93 16.32
CA LEU A 203 3.73 0.33 17.03
C LEU A 203 3.53 1.00 18.39
N CYS A 204 2.32 0.89 18.92
CA CYS A 204 2.04 1.26 20.30
C CYS A 204 2.86 0.40 21.27
N ASN A 205 3.42 1.02 22.30
CA ASN A 205 4.11 0.32 23.38
C ASN A 205 3.11 -0.27 24.40
N GLU A 206 3.62 -1.00 25.40
CA GLU A 206 2.80 -1.69 26.40
C GLU A 206 1.86 -0.75 27.17
N SER A 207 2.34 0.44 27.57
CA SER A 207 1.50 1.38 28.33
C SER A 207 0.37 1.95 27.47
N GLN A 208 0.61 2.18 26.18
CA GLN A 208 -0.40 2.61 25.23
C GLN A 208 -1.40 1.50 24.92
N LEU A 209 -0.95 0.25 24.74
CA LEU A 209 -1.82 -0.91 24.55
C LEU A 209 -2.72 -1.16 25.77
N ALA A 210 -2.21 -0.91 26.98
CA ALA A 210 -2.98 -1.03 28.22
C ALA A 210 -4.16 -0.05 28.32
N THR A 211 -4.18 1.02 27.50
CA THR A 211 -5.32 1.95 27.42
C THR A 211 -6.46 1.46 26.52
N LEU A 212 -6.24 0.41 25.73
CA LEU A 212 -7.26 -0.16 24.85
C LEU A 212 -8.27 -1.00 25.64
N THR A 213 -9.49 -1.14 25.10
CA THR A 213 -10.45 -2.12 25.62
C THR A 213 -9.87 -3.53 25.49
N PRO A 214 -10.26 -4.50 26.34
CA PRO A 214 -9.75 -5.87 26.26
C PRO A 214 -9.88 -6.50 24.86
N GLY A 215 -11.00 -6.26 24.17
CA GLY A 215 -11.22 -6.77 22.82
C GLY A 215 -10.32 -6.12 21.76
N ASN A 216 -10.06 -4.81 21.87
CA ASN A 216 -9.15 -4.12 20.94
C ASN A 216 -7.70 -4.51 21.19
N ARG A 217 -7.31 -4.66 22.47
CA ARG A 217 -5.97 -5.13 22.84
C ARG A 217 -5.73 -6.54 22.31
N ALA A 218 -6.67 -7.47 22.50
CA ALA A 218 -6.53 -8.84 22.00
C ALA A 218 -6.31 -8.93 20.47
N LYS A 219 -6.79 -7.93 19.72
CA LYS A 219 -6.62 -7.87 18.26
C LYS A 219 -5.33 -7.19 17.80
N ALA A 220 -4.71 -6.37 18.63
CA ALA A 220 -3.59 -5.50 18.24
C ALA A 220 -2.29 -5.76 19.01
N ASP A 221 -2.35 -6.49 20.13
CA ASP A 221 -1.22 -6.86 20.97
C ASP A 221 -0.55 -8.13 20.42
N HIS A 222 0.08 -7.98 19.25
CA HIS A 222 0.87 -9.01 18.60
C HIS A 222 2.02 -8.35 17.81
N PRO A 223 3.11 -9.07 17.49
CA PRO A 223 4.19 -8.51 16.69
C PRO A 223 3.73 -8.18 15.25
N VAL A 224 4.54 -7.40 14.53
CA VAL A 224 4.39 -7.29 13.08
C VAL A 224 4.60 -8.66 12.46
N VAL A 225 3.67 -9.09 11.60
CA VAL A 225 3.70 -10.39 10.93
C VAL A 225 4.20 -10.26 9.50
N ASP A 226 4.55 -11.39 8.89
CA ASP A 226 4.94 -11.43 7.48
C ASP A 226 3.73 -11.63 6.56
N ASP A 227 3.26 -10.51 5.99
CA ASP A 227 2.18 -10.53 5.00
C ASP A 227 2.60 -11.10 3.64
N VAL A 228 3.91 -11.12 3.32
CA VAL A 228 4.42 -11.79 2.12
C VAL A 228 4.29 -13.30 2.28
N ALA A 229 4.67 -13.82 3.46
CA ALA A 229 4.44 -15.23 3.81
C ALA A 229 2.95 -15.59 3.80
N PHE A 230 2.07 -14.72 4.31
CA PHE A 230 0.63 -14.94 4.22
C PHE A 230 0.12 -14.99 2.78
N SER A 231 0.63 -14.11 1.90
CA SER A 231 0.28 -14.13 0.48
C SER A 231 0.70 -15.43 -0.21
N ARG A 232 1.90 -15.94 0.10
CA ARG A 232 2.38 -17.24 -0.37
C ARG A 232 1.55 -18.41 0.18
N ALA A 233 1.21 -18.37 1.47
CA ALA A 233 0.38 -19.38 2.11
C ALA A 233 -1.02 -19.46 1.47
N MET A 234 -1.62 -18.31 1.12
CA MET A 234 -2.89 -18.29 0.38
C MET A 234 -2.76 -18.90 -1.02
N ILE A 235 -1.66 -18.65 -1.74
CA ILE A 235 -1.42 -19.29 -3.05
C ILE A 235 -1.30 -20.80 -2.89
N ALA A 236 -0.55 -21.28 -1.90
CA ALA A 236 -0.41 -22.71 -1.59
C ALA A 236 -1.77 -23.34 -1.20
N PHE A 237 -2.55 -22.65 -0.37
CA PHE A 237 -3.92 -23.05 -0.02
C PHE A 237 -4.81 -23.21 -1.25
N LEU A 238 -4.74 -22.25 -2.18
CA LEU A 238 -5.50 -22.29 -3.41
C LEU A 238 -5.04 -23.42 -4.33
N ASP A 239 -3.73 -23.66 -4.46
CA ASP A 239 -3.20 -24.76 -5.27
C ASP A 239 -3.63 -26.14 -4.76
N ALA A 240 -3.70 -26.31 -3.44
CA ALA A 240 -4.14 -27.54 -2.81
C ALA A 240 -5.64 -27.82 -2.92
N ASN A 241 -6.48 -26.77 -2.98
CA ASN A 241 -7.93 -26.90 -2.83
C ASN A 241 -8.76 -26.44 -4.03
N TYR A 242 -8.19 -25.62 -4.92
CA TYR A 242 -8.85 -25.03 -6.08
C TYR A 242 -8.11 -25.42 -7.36
N SER A 243 -8.81 -25.43 -8.49
CA SER A 243 -8.16 -25.62 -9.79
C SER A 243 -7.65 -24.27 -10.32
N ILE A 244 -6.51 -23.82 -9.78
CA ILE A 244 -5.86 -22.57 -10.20
C ILE A 244 -4.84 -22.80 -11.31
N ASP A 245 -4.55 -21.73 -12.06
CA ASP A 245 -3.34 -21.62 -12.86
C ASP A 245 -2.27 -20.91 -12.05
N ALA A 246 -1.37 -21.69 -11.44
CA ALA A 246 -0.30 -21.19 -10.61
C ALA A 246 0.67 -20.24 -11.35
N LYS A 247 0.67 -20.24 -12.70
CA LYS A 247 1.47 -19.30 -13.49
C LYS A 247 0.76 -17.97 -13.75
N ARG A 248 -0.55 -17.87 -13.51
CA ARG A 248 -1.37 -16.68 -13.75
C ARG A 248 -2.00 -16.19 -12.44
N VAL A 249 -1.12 -15.83 -11.51
CA VAL A 249 -1.47 -15.19 -10.23
C VAL A 249 -1.07 -13.72 -10.27
N TYR A 250 -1.99 -12.82 -9.93
CA TYR A 250 -1.81 -11.37 -9.99
C TYR A 250 -2.18 -10.73 -8.66
N ALA A 251 -1.63 -9.55 -8.39
CA ALA A 251 -1.99 -8.75 -7.22
C ALA A 251 -2.41 -7.33 -7.61
N THR A 252 -3.40 -6.78 -6.93
CA THR A 252 -3.78 -5.38 -7.01
C THR A 252 -4.14 -4.90 -5.62
N GLY A 253 -3.89 -3.62 -5.33
CA GLY A 253 -4.20 -3.06 -4.02
C GLY A 253 -4.46 -1.58 -4.07
N PHE A 254 -5.03 -1.07 -2.98
CA PHE A 254 -5.34 0.34 -2.78
C PHE A 254 -4.61 0.91 -1.57
N SER A 255 -4.08 2.13 -1.66
CA SER A 255 -3.52 2.87 -0.53
C SER A 255 -2.38 2.08 0.16
N ASN A 256 -2.48 1.73 1.45
CA ASN A 256 -1.54 0.84 2.10
C ASN A 256 -1.43 -0.55 1.43
N GLY A 257 -2.54 -1.10 0.92
CA GLY A 257 -2.54 -2.30 0.08
C GLY A 257 -1.81 -2.12 -1.24
N ALA A 258 -1.79 -0.90 -1.80
CA ALA A 258 -1.01 -0.58 -3.00
C ALA A 258 0.51 -0.52 -2.71
N GLY A 259 0.91 -0.02 -1.54
CA GLY A 259 2.30 -0.14 -1.08
C GLY A 259 2.69 -1.60 -0.81
N PHE A 260 1.75 -2.40 -0.30
CA PHE A 260 1.97 -3.83 -0.10
C PHE A 260 2.11 -4.59 -1.43
N THR A 261 1.29 -4.30 -2.44
CA THR A 261 1.49 -4.90 -3.77
C THR A 261 2.81 -4.47 -4.41
N ALA A 262 3.30 -3.26 -4.15
CA ALA A 262 4.66 -2.87 -4.56
C ALA A 262 5.73 -3.70 -3.83
N ARG A 263 5.57 -4.01 -2.53
CA ARG A 263 6.46 -4.94 -1.81
C ARG A 263 6.43 -6.36 -2.41
N LEU A 264 5.25 -6.88 -2.76
CA LEU A 264 5.12 -8.18 -3.44
C LEU A 264 5.86 -8.21 -4.78
N ALA A 265 6.14 -7.07 -5.40
CA ALA A 265 6.95 -6.96 -6.61
C ALA A 265 8.39 -7.36 -6.39
N LEU A 266 8.87 -6.91 -5.24
CA LEU A 266 10.25 -6.89 -4.89
C LEU A 266 10.60 -8.26 -4.33
N GLU A 267 9.76 -8.75 -3.42
CA GLU A 267 10.00 -9.94 -2.58
C GLU A 267 9.23 -11.20 -3.02
N ALA A 268 8.24 -11.08 -3.91
CA ALA A 268 7.39 -12.20 -4.36
C ALA A 268 7.18 -12.24 -5.88
N SER A 269 8.16 -11.74 -6.64
CA SER A 269 8.11 -11.77 -8.10
C SER A 269 8.12 -13.18 -8.70
N ASP A 270 8.58 -14.19 -7.97
CA ASP A 270 8.56 -15.60 -8.35
C ASP A 270 7.14 -16.20 -8.38
N VAL A 271 6.18 -15.64 -7.64
CA VAL A 271 4.80 -16.16 -7.54
C VAL A 271 3.72 -15.24 -8.13
N PHE A 272 4.01 -13.94 -8.32
CA PHE A 272 3.07 -13.00 -8.96
C PHE A 272 3.52 -12.63 -10.38
N ALA A 273 2.73 -12.96 -11.39
CA ALA A 273 3.03 -12.70 -12.81
C ALA A 273 3.07 -11.20 -13.16
N ALA A 274 2.13 -10.43 -12.61
CA ALA A 274 2.03 -8.96 -12.75
C ALA A 274 1.25 -8.38 -11.57
N THR A 275 1.41 -7.08 -11.28
CA THR A 275 0.60 -6.44 -10.24
C THR A 275 0.24 -4.98 -10.52
N HIS A 276 -0.57 -4.42 -9.63
CA HIS A 276 -0.97 -3.02 -9.65
C HIS A 276 -1.01 -2.39 -8.26
N SER A 277 -0.71 -1.09 -8.22
CA SER A 277 -0.81 -0.22 -7.05
C SER A 277 -1.73 0.96 -7.38
N GLN A 278 -2.86 1.08 -6.70
CA GLN A 278 -3.71 2.28 -6.74
C GLN A 278 -3.40 3.19 -5.54
N ALA A 279 -2.89 4.39 -5.78
CA ALA A 279 -2.67 5.42 -4.77
C ALA A 279 -1.76 4.98 -3.61
N GLY A 280 -0.69 4.24 -3.89
CA GLY A 280 0.34 3.88 -2.91
C GLY A 280 1.65 3.49 -3.59
N ASN A 281 2.76 3.77 -2.91
CA ASN A 281 4.12 3.63 -3.46
C ASN A 281 4.89 2.50 -2.76
N LEU A 282 5.96 2.03 -3.40
CA LEU A 282 6.97 1.18 -2.73
C LEU A 282 7.54 1.91 -1.52
N ALA A 283 7.46 1.26 -0.36
CA ALA A 283 7.89 1.82 0.92
C ALA A 283 9.20 1.21 1.45
N LEU A 284 9.82 0.33 0.65
CA LEU A 284 11.12 -0.27 0.93
C LEU A 284 12.21 0.37 0.05
N PRO A 285 13.48 0.28 0.46
CA PRO A 285 14.60 0.66 -0.40
C PRO A 285 14.53 -0.10 -1.74
N PRO A 286 14.43 0.61 -2.88
CA PRO A 286 14.33 -0.05 -4.16
C PRO A 286 15.64 -0.75 -4.50
N HIS A 287 15.53 -2.01 -4.93
CA HIS A 287 16.64 -2.80 -5.44
C HIS A 287 16.15 -3.71 -6.56
N PRO A 288 17.01 -4.11 -7.50
CA PRO A 288 16.61 -5.01 -8.58
C PRO A 288 15.93 -6.29 -8.05
N THR A 289 14.70 -6.57 -8.48
CA THR A 289 14.06 -7.85 -8.13
C THR A 289 14.71 -9.01 -8.90
N SER A 290 14.66 -10.22 -8.34
CA SER A 290 15.17 -11.45 -8.97
C SER A 290 14.50 -11.75 -10.31
N ARG A 291 13.22 -11.40 -10.46
CA ARG A 291 12.47 -11.49 -11.73
C ARG A 291 11.70 -10.20 -12.01
N PRO A 292 12.14 -9.37 -12.97
CA PRO A 292 11.38 -8.19 -13.39
C PRO A 292 9.96 -8.55 -13.85
N THR A 293 8.96 -8.00 -13.16
CA THR A 293 7.55 -8.23 -13.44
C THR A 293 6.94 -7.01 -14.14
N SER A 294 5.79 -7.20 -14.80
CA SER A 294 5.05 -6.05 -15.35
C SER A 294 4.15 -5.44 -14.28
N ARG A 295 4.12 -4.11 -14.17
CA ARG A 295 3.35 -3.41 -13.13
C ARG A 295 2.67 -2.12 -13.60
N ILE A 296 1.61 -1.75 -12.90
CA ILE A 296 0.95 -0.43 -13.00
C ILE A 296 1.01 0.27 -11.65
N LEU A 297 1.36 1.55 -11.65
CA LEU A 297 1.07 2.50 -10.56
C LEU A 297 0.05 3.52 -11.06
N SER A 298 -1.13 3.55 -10.44
CA SER A 298 -2.21 4.48 -10.79
C SER A 298 -2.47 5.44 -9.64
N VAL A 299 -2.69 6.72 -9.94
CA VAL A 299 -3.11 7.74 -8.96
C VAL A 299 -4.32 8.51 -9.47
N GLY A 300 -5.08 9.08 -8.54
CA GLY A 300 -6.17 10.00 -8.89
C GLY A 300 -5.64 11.40 -9.17
N GLU A 301 -6.21 12.09 -10.16
CA GLU A 301 -5.92 13.50 -10.44
C GLU A 301 -6.12 14.38 -9.20
N LYS A 302 -7.14 14.06 -8.38
CA LYS A 302 -7.56 14.82 -7.20
C LYS A 302 -7.26 14.10 -5.89
N ASP A 303 -6.32 13.16 -5.91
CA ASP A 303 -5.92 12.42 -4.71
C ASP A 303 -5.22 13.37 -3.73
N ASP A 304 -5.90 13.68 -2.61
CA ASP A 304 -5.49 14.63 -1.57
C ASP A 304 -4.10 14.29 -1.02
N ARG A 305 -3.79 13.00 -0.88
CA ARG A 305 -2.47 12.54 -0.41
C ARG A 305 -1.32 12.86 -1.37
N PHE A 306 -1.63 13.17 -2.63
CA PHE A 306 -0.65 13.62 -3.61
C PHE A 306 -0.72 15.12 -3.87
N VAL A 307 -1.91 15.72 -3.92
CA VAL A 307 -2.06 17.12 -4.31
C VAL A 307 -1.83 18.10 -3.17
N GLU A 308 -2.18 17.75 -1.92
CA GLU A 308 -1.98 18.62 -0.75
C GLU A 308 -0.50 18.89 -0.46
N PRO A 309 0.42 17.90 -0.43
CA PRO A 309 1.84 18.15 -0.24
C PRO A 309 2.46 19.02 -1.34
N LEU A 310 1.83 19.06 -2.52
CA LEU A 310 2.25 19.86 -3.67
C LEU A 310 1.62 21.25 -3.70
N GLY A 311 0.66 21.54 -2.81
CA GLY A 311 -0.07 22.82 -2.80
C GLY A 311 -0.92 23.05 -4.05
N VAL A 312 -1.35 21.98 -4.73
CA VAL A 312 -2.21 22.03 -5.92
C VAL A 312 -3.56 21.39 -5.62
N SER A 313 -4.57 21.66 -6.44
CA SER A 313 -5.91 21.05 -6.29
C SER A 313 -6.14 19.86 -7.22
N ALA A 314 -5.28 19.68 -8.22
CA ALA A 314 -5.34 18.62 -9.21
C ALA A 314 -3.96 18.43 -9.86
N LEU A 315 -3.63 17.19 -10.21
CA LEU A 315 -2.45 16.86 -11.01
C LEU A 315 -2.66 17.26 -12.48
N PRO A 316 -1.66 17.85 -13.15
CA PRO A 316 -1.73 18.07 -14.60
C PRO A 316 -1.98 16.78 -15.38
N LEU A 317 -3.02 16.77 -16.22
CA LEU A 317 -3.32 15.66 -17.12
C LEU A 317 -2.67 15.85 -18.50
N GLU A 318 -1.39 16.19 -18.49
CA GLU A 318 -0.58 16.47 -19.69
C GLU A 318 0.73 15.67 -19.64
N GLU A 319 1.38 15.50 -20.79
CA GLU A 319 2.64 14.76 -20.90
C GLU A 319 3.79 15.35 -20.06
N SER A 320 3.73 16.66 -19.78
CA SER A 320 4.75 17.35 -18.99
C SER A 320 4.64 17.09 -17.48
N LEU A 321 3.64 16.35 -17.00
CA LEU A 321 3.45 16.09 -15.56
C LEU A 321 4.75 15.65 -14.86
N LEU A 322 5.47 14.68 -15.43
CA LEU A 322 6.66 14.11 -14.79
C LEU A 322 7.89 15.04 -14.85
N THR A 323 7.89 16.03 -15.73
CA THR A 323 8.92 17.08 -15.80
C THR A 323 8.56 18.28 -14.94
N ASP A 324 7.28 18.64 -14.89
CA ASP A 324 6.76 19.81 -14.18
C ASP A 324 6.62 19.56 -12.68
N LEU A 325 6.38 18.30 -12.29
CA LEU A 325 6.32 17.86 -10.90
C LEU A 325 7.39 16.77 -10.65
N PRO A 326 8.66 17.16 -10.43
CA PRO A 326 9.77 16.22 -10.18
C PRO A 326 9.57 15.32 -8.96
N TRP A 327 8.62 15.64 -8.07
CA TRP A 327 8.25 14.79 -6.94
C TRP A 327 7.90 13.36 -7.40
N PHE A 328 7.19 13.21 -8.53
CA PHE A 328 6.86 11.88 -9.08
C PHE A 328 8.06 11.11 -9.63
N GLN A 329 9.18 11.79 -9.90
CA GLN A 329 10.40 11.11 -10.37
C GLN A 329 10.94 10.16 -9.30
N ILE A 330 10.65 10.41 -8.02
CA ILE A 330 11.11 9.58 -6.89
C ILE A 330 10.42 8.21 -6.88
N PRO A 331 9.09 8.12 -6.70
CA PRO A 331 8.41 6.83 -6.74
C PRO A 331 8.62 6.14 -8.09
N ILE A 332 8.65 6.88 -9.21
CA ILE A 332 8.92 6.27 -10.53
C ILE A 332 10.32 5.68 -10.61
N GLY A 333 11.36 6.38 -10.17
CA GLY A 333 12.72 5.84 -10.22
C GLY A 333 12.92 4.64 -9.29
N ALA A 334 12.17 4.55 -8.18
CA ALA A 334 12.13 3.35 -7.35
C ALA A 334 11.54 2.16 -8.12
N GLU A 335 10.42 2.35 -8.83
CA GLU A 335 9.82 1.33 -9.69
C GLU A 335 10.77 0.90 -10.82
N LEU A 336 11.43 1.84 -11.49
CA LEU A 336 12.38 1.53 -12.56
C LEU A 336 13.61 0.78 -12.08
N THR A 337 14.12 1.12 -10.89
CA THR A 337 15.23 0.40 -10.25
C THR A 337 14.83 -1.03 -9.94
N MET A 338 13.68 -1.19 -9.29
CA MET A 338 13.12 -2.50 -8.94
C MET A 338 12.90 -3.37 -10.17
N LEU A 339 12.29 -2.80 -11.21
CA LEU A 339 11.90 -3.50 -12.43
C LEU A 339 12.99 -3.56 -13.49
N GLN A 340 14.18 -3.01 -13.21
CA GLN A 340 15.33 -3.03 -14.11
C GLN A 340 14.98 -2.47 -15.50
N LEU A 341 14.31 -1.31 -15.50
CA LEU A 341 13.88 -0.58 -16.68
C LEU A 341 14.67 0.74 -16.78
N SER A 342 14.95 1.17 -18.01
CA SER A 342 15.46 2.53 -18.24
C SER A 342 14.35 3.57 -18.02
N ASP A 343 14.74 4.83 -17.89
CA ASP A 343 13.84 5.98 -17.77
C ASP A 343 13.24 6.44 -19.10
N SER A 344 13.34 5.59 -20.14
CA SER A 344 12.74 5.85 -21.43
C SER A 344 11.28 5.40 -21.49
N TYR A 345 10.38 6.31 -21.89
CA TYR A 345 8.94 6.08 -21.90
C TYR A 345 8.24 6.45 -23.21
N VAL A 346 7.03 5.92 -23.34
CA VAL A 346 6.01 6.34 -24.31
C VAL A 346 4.83 6.93 -23.54
N TYR A 347 4.39 8.12 -23.95
CA TYR A 347 3.19 8.76 -23.43
C TYR A 347 1.99 8.46 -24.33
N ASP A 348 0.85 8.15 -23.74
CA ASP A 348 -0.42 8.15 -24.45
C ASP A 348 -1.61 8.55 -23.56
N GLU A 349 -2.69 8.96 -24.20
CA GLU A 349 -3.95 9.34 -23.55
C GLU A 349 -5.05 8.35 -23.94
N ARG A 350 -5.92 8.05 -22.99
CA ARG A 350 -7.11 7.23 -23.19
C ARG A 350 -8.32 7.87 -22.53
N PHE A 351 -9.48 7.44 -22.97
CA PHE A 351 -10.74 7.74 -22.30
C PHE A 351 -11.35 6.45 -21.80
N ILE A 352 -11.53 6.33 -20.48
CA ILE A 352 -12.13 5.16 -19.82
C ILE A 352 -13.31 5.68 -19.01
N GLY A 353 -14.52 5.16 -19.24
CA GLY A 353 -15.73 5.67 -18.59
C GLY A 353 -15.98 7.17 -18.86
N GLY A 354 -15.53 7.69 -20.01
CA GLY A 354 -15.61 9.11 -20.35
C GLY A 354 -14.61 10.02 -19.61
N LYS A 355 -13.68 9.46 -18.84
CA LYS A 355 -12.63 10.17 -18.11
C LYS A 355 -11.30 10.09 -18.82
N LYS A 356 -10.58 11.21 -18.90
CA LYS A 356 -9.20 11.25 -19.42
C LYS A 356 -8.29 10.45 -18.50
N VAL A 357 -7.48 9.59 -19.09
CA VAL A 357 -6.46 8.77 -18.42
C VAL A 357 -5.16 8.97 -19.17
N ILE A 358 -4.17 9.58 -18.52
CA ILE A 358 -2.84 9.76 -19.09
C ILE A 358 -1.92 8.63 -18.62
N ARG A 359 -1.03 8.16 -19.50
CA ARG A 359 -0.20 7.00 -19.22
C ARG A 359 1.23 7.21 -19.70
N TYR A 360 2.17 6.76 -18.88
CA TYR A 360 3.60 6.71 -19.17
C TYR A 360 4.05 5.26 -19.12
N THR A 361 4.41 4.70 -20.27
CA THR A 361 4.84 3.29 -20.38
C THR A 361 6.35 3.20 -20.53
N PHE A 362 7.01 2.56 -19.57
CA PHE A 362 8.44 2.25 -19.56
C PHE A 362 8.61 0.76 -19.84
N SER A 363 9.26 0.40 -20.95
CA SER A 363 9.38 -1.01 -21.40
C SER A 363 10.78 -1.38 -21.89
N THR A 364 11.74 -0.47 -21.80
CA THR A 364 13.11 -0.73 -22.21
C THR A 364 13.88 -1.34 -21.04
N SER A 365 14.05 -2.66 -21.04
CA SER A 365 14.80 -3.39 -20.01
C SER A 365 16.30 -3.13 -20.08
N THR A 366 16.93 -3.02 -18.91
CA THR A 366 18.39 -2.91 -18.75
C THR A 366 19.08 -4.27 -18.66
N VAL A 367 18.31 -5.35 -18.54
CA VAL A 367 18.79 -6.74 -18.40
C VAL A 367 18.22 -7.71 -19.45
N GLY A 368 17.50 -7.19 -20.44
CA GLY A 368 16.90 -7.99 -21.51
C GLY A 368 15.60 -8.73 -21.11
N ALA A 369 15.00 -8.39 -19.98
CA ALA A 369 13.70 -8.90 -19.57
C ALA A 369 12.57 -8.31 -20.43
N SER A 370 11.47 -9.06 -20.59
CA SER A 370 10.28 -8.61 -21.32
C SER A 370 9.19 -8.17 -20.33
N ASN A 371 9.43 -7.07 -19.62
CA ASN A 371 8.50 -6.48 -18.67
C ASN A 371 8.21 -5.00 -18.98
N GLN A 372 7.17 -4.45 -18.38
CA GLN A 372 6.86 -3.02 -18.47
C GLN A 372 6.35 -2.44 -17.16
N PHE A 373 6.59 -1.15 -16.97
CA PHE A 373 5.99 -0.33 -15.93
C PHE A 373 5.10 0.73 -16.57
N MET A 374 3.89 0.89 -16.07
CA MET A 374 3.00 1.98 -16.46
C MET A 374 2.67 2.86 -15.26
N PHE A 375 2.93 4.16 -15.38
CA PHE A 375 2.40 5.17 -14.46
C PHE A 375 1.15 5.81 -15.08
N ILE A 376 0.06 5.86 -14.32
CA ILE A 376 -1.27 6.28 -14.79
C ILE A 376 -1.84 7.36 -13.86
N VAL A 377 -2.43 8.41 -14.45
CA VAL A 377 -3.25 9.39 -13.71
C VAL A 377 -4.67 9.40 -14.28
N ILE A 378 -5.65 9.34 -13.38
CA ILE A 378 -7.08 9.21 -13.72
C ILE A 378 -7.81 10.52 -13.39
N GLU A 379 -8.38 11.18 -14.39
CA GLU A 379 -9.16 12.41 -14.25
C GLU A 379 -10.30 12.28 -13.24
N GLY A 380 -10.41 13.26 -12.33
CA GLY A 380 -11.50 13.38 -11.39
C GLY A 380 -11.52 12.37 -10.24
N LEU A 381 -10.57 11.43 -10.20
CA LEU A 381 -10.47 10.44 -9.14
C LEU A 381 -9.74 11.03 -7.91
N TYR A 382 -10.33 10.81 -6.73
CA TYR A 382 -9.75 11.15 -5.42
C TYR A 382 -8.94 9.96 -4.86
N HIS A 383 -8.57 9.99 -3.58
CA HIS A 383 -7.91 8.88 -2.90
C HIS A 383 -8.85 7.66 -2.73
N GLN A 384 -9.09 6.95 -3.83
CA GLN A 384 -10.09 5.89 -3.93
C GLN A 384 -9.65 4.80 -4.92
N TYR A 385 -10.22 3.60 -4.75
CA TYR A 385 -10.18 2.55 -5.77
C TYR A 385 -11.39 2.68 -6.70
N PRO A 386 -11.20 3.02 -7.99
CA PRO A 386 -12.33 3.36 -8.86
C PRO A 386 -13.08 2.09 -9.29
N ASN A 387 -14.40 2.06 -9.09
CA ASN A 387 -15.21 0.85 -9.26
C ASN A 387 -16.47 1.03 -10.12
N GLY A 388 -16.64 2.12 -10.86
CA GLY A 388 -17.86 2.38 -11.63
C GLY A 388 -19.02 2.99 -10.83
N THR A 389 -19.00 2.85 -9.50
CA THR A 389 -19.99 3.45 -8.59
C THR A 389 -19.46 4.74 -7.97
N ASN A 390 -18.27 4.72 -7.39
CA ASN A 390 -17.62 5.91 -6.82
C ASN A 390 -16.95 6.79 -7.88
N HIS A 391 -16.67 6.23 -9.06
CA HIS A 391 -16.02 6.90 -10.18
C HIS A 391 -16.36 6.15 -11.48
N PRO A 392 -16.53 6.81 -12.65
CA PRO A 392 -16.93 6.13 -13.89
C PRO A 392 -15.93 5.09 -14.43
N VAL A 393 -14.68 5.13 -13.97
CA VAL A 393 -13.67 4.11 -14.28
C VAL A 393 -13.90 2.89 -13.39
N VAL A 394 -13.84 1.70 -13.98
CA VAL A 394 -13.84 0.43 -13.25
C VAL A 394 -12.43 -0.15 -13.33
N ALA A 395 -11.71 -0.16 -12.19
CA ALA A 395 -10.33 -0.64 -12.17
C ALA A 395 -10.18 -2.10 -12.56
N ALA A 396 -11.05 -2.97 -12.02
CA ALA A 396 -10.98 -4.41 -12.30
C ALA A 396 -10.97 -4.73 -13.81
N ASP A 397 -11.75 -3.99 -14.61
CA ASP A 397 -11.87 -4.21 -16.05
C ASP A 397 -10.56 -3.90 -16.80
N TYR A 398 -9.98 -2.70 -16.61
CA TYR A 398 -8.77 -2.34 -17.35
C TYR A 398 -7.53 -3.07 -16.80
N LEU A 399 -7.52 -3.42 -15.51
CA LEU A 399 -6.44 -4.19 -14.91
C LEU A 399 -6.44 -5.63 -15.40
N TRP A 400 -7.60 -6.24 -15.62
CA TRP A 400 -7.66 -7.57 -16.22
C TRP A 400 -7.08 -7.58 -17.64
N GLU A 401 -7.41 -6.58 -18.46
CA GLU A 401 -6.84 -6.44 -19.80
C GLU A 401 -5.31 -6.31 -19.78
N PHE A 402 -4.76 -5.67 -18.74
CA PHE A 402 -3.33 -5.60 -18.50
C PHE A 402 -2.74 -6.93 -18.00
N PHE A 403 -3.38 -7.61 -17.05
CA PHE A 403 -2.84 -8.81 -16.41
C PHE A 403 -2.83 -10.03 -17.32
N LYS A 404 -3.92 -10.27 -18.06
CA LYS A 404 -4.16 -11.53 -18.77
C LYS A 404 -3.06 -11.99 -19.77
N PRO A 405 -2.21 -11.13 -20.36
CA PRO A 405 -1.11 -11.59 -21.23
C PRO A 405 0.11 -12.11 -20.46
N TYR A 406 0.22 -11.83 -19.15
CA TYR A 406 1.40 -12.19 -18.36
C TYR A 406 1.25 -13.55 -17.71
N SER A 407 2.34 -14.31 -17.69
CA SER A 407 2.43 -15.58 -16.95
C SER A 407 3.84 -15.73 -16.39
N LEU A 408 3.96 -16.52 -15.32
CA LEU A 408 5.25 -17.00 -14.85
C LEU A 408 5.87 -17.96 -15.90
N PRO A 409 7.21 -18.04 -16.00
CA PRO A 409 7.92 -18.92 -16.94
C PRO A 409 7.48 -20.38 -16.91
#